data_AF-A0A5N5HKN5-F1
#
_entry.id   AF-A0A5N5HKN5-F1
#
_cell.length_a   1.000
_cell.length_b   1.000
_cell.length_c   1.000
_cell.angle_alpha   90.00
_cell.angle_beta   90.00
_cell.angle_gamma   90.00
#
_symmetry.space_group_name_H-M   'P 1'
#
loop_
_entity.id
_entity.type
_entity.pdbx_description
1 polymer ?
#
loop_
_entity_poly.entity_id
_entity_poly.type
_entity_poly.pdbx_seq_one_letter_code
_entity_poly.pdbx_strand_id
1 'polypeptide(L)'
;MPGLVARPDLNYSLHGFPHTQKLIIQLLKGVKKGNERIKWMDREPYAYWKGSSFYILACDSATLLVKPKCYDFFTRGLQPVHHYWPIRHENKCRSIKFAAQAIGKAASDFIQEELKMDYVYDYMFHLLNEYAKHLRFEPRIPKGATHLCSESMACPADESPKQSMTESLVKSPSTTDPCTMPPPYEPQAFAKLYRRNINSITQVQLWEDKFYNRV
;
A
#
# COMPACT_ATOMS: atom_id res chain seq x y z
N MET A 1 -22.64 -11.25 8.59
CA MET A 1 -22.27 -10.55 7.34
C MET A 1 -21.12 -11.32 6.73
N PRO A 2 -21.19 -11.79 5.47
CA PRO A 2 -20.05 -12.42 4.84
C PRO A 2 -18.96 -11.35 4.69
N GLY A 3 -17.89 -11.50 5.45
CA GLY A 3 -16.75 -10.60 5.40
C GLY A 3 -16.19 -10.61 4.00
N LEU A 4 -16.28 -9.47 3.31
CA LEU A 4 -15.48 -9.20 2.12
C LEU A 4 -14.01 -9.31 2.54
N VAL A 5 -13.42 -10.50 2.39
CA VAL A 5 -11.98 -10.66 2.34
C VAL A 5 -11.56 -9.82 1.15
N ALA A 6 -10.89 -8.71 1.42
CA ALA A 6 -10.11 -8.08 0.38
C ALA A 6 -9.13 -9.17 -0.04
N ARG A 7 -9.38 -9.82 -1.18
CA ARG A 7 -8.25 -10.36 -1.92
C ARG A 7 -7.34 -9.15 -2.04
N PRO A 8 -6.07 -9.20 -1.59
CA PRO A 8 -5.13 -8.24 -2.11
C PRO A 8 -5.32 -8.37 -3.62
N ASP A 9 -5.82 -7.33 -4.27
CA ASP A 9 -5.67 -7.25 -5.71
C ASP A 9 -4.18 -7.54 -5.87
N LEU A 10 -3.88 -8.64 -6.54
CA LEU A 10 -2.52 -8.98 -6.90
C LEU A 10 -2.08 -7.85 -7.83
N ASN A 11 -1.70 -6.72 -7.26
CA ASN A 11 -0.66 -5.89 -7.79
C ASN A 11 0.54 -6.84 -7.84
N TYR A 12 0.64 -7.58 -8.96
CA TYR A 12 1.75 -8.46 -9.30
C TYR A 12 3.10 -7.74 -9.12
N SER A 13 3.10 -6.40 -9.03
CA SER A 13 4.24 -5.60 -8.61
C SER A 13 4.72 -5.94 -7.19
N LEU A 14 3.87 -5.86 -6.16
CA LEU A 14 4.26 -6.03 -4.74
C LEU A 14 4.43 -7.50 -4.33
N HIS A 15 3.72 -8.40 -4.99
CA HIS A 15 3.70 -9.84 -4.69
C HIS A 15 4.37 -10.69 -5.78
N GLY A 16 4.97 -10.04 -6.79
CA GLY A 16 5.67 -10.74 -7.85
C GLY A 16 6.89 -11.47 -7.32
N PHE A 17 7.47 -12.30 -8.21
CA PHE A 17 8.72 -13.03 -8.00
C PHE A 17 9.76 -12.22 -7.20
N PRO A 18 10.67 -12.87 -6.47
CA PRO A 18 11.65 -12.16 -5.65
C PRO A 18 12.43 -11.03 -6.38
N HIS A 19 12.58 -11.13 -7.71
CA HIS A 19 13.10 -10.04 -8.54
C HIS A 19 12.27 -8.75 -8.51
N THR A 20 10.95 -8.83 -8.61
CA THR A 20 10.04 -7.67 -8.59
C THR A 20 10.13 -6.92 -7.26
N GLN A 21 10.46 -7.63 -6.18
CA GLN A 21 10.63 -7.04 -4.84
C GLN A 21 11.95 -6.31 -4.70
N LYS A 22 13.03 -6.90 -5.21
CA LYS A 22 14.33 -6.23 -5.31
C LYS A 22 14.18 -4.92 -6.08
N LEU A 23 13.37 -4.93 -7.14
CA LEU A 23 13.04 -3.73 -7.91
C LEU A 23 12.24 -2.71 -7.08
N ILE A 24 11.22 -3.12 -6.31
CA ILE A 24 10.47 -2.19 -5.43
C ILE A 24 11.36 -1.56 -4.37
N ILE A 25 12.20 -2.34 -3.70
CA ILE A 25 13.12 -1.83 -2.68
C ILE A 25 14.10 -0.83 -3.31
N GLN A 26 14.62 -1.13 -4.51
CA GLN A 26 15.47 -0.20 -5.25
C GLN A 26 14.73 1.07 -5.65
N LEU A 27 13.48 0.96 -6.12
CA LEU A 27 12.65 2.10 -6.48
C LEU A 27 12.34 2.98 -5.26
N LEU A 28 11.96 2.40 -4.12
CA LEU A 28 11.74 3.15 -2.87
C LEU A 28 12.99 3.86 -2.38
N LYS A 29 14.17 3.22 -2.48
CA LYS A 29 15.46 3.87 -2.21
C LYS A 29 15.73 5.04 -3.17
N GLY A 30 15.37 4.88 -4.44
CA GLY A 30 15.45 5.94 -5.44
C GLY A 30 14.54 7.12 -5.11
N VAL A 31 13.29 6.85 -4.75
CA VAL A 31 12.31 7.87 -4.33
C VAL A 31 12.79 8.61 -3.09
N LYS A 32 13.30 7.90 -2.07
CA LYS A 32 13.85 8.52 -0.86
C LYS A 32 15.00 9.48 -1.17
N LYS A 33 15.95 9.05 -2.02
CA LYS A 33 17.03 9.93 -2.51
C LYS A 33 16.48 11.13 -3.30
N GLY A 34 15.41 10.92 -4.08
CA GLY A 34 14.72 12.00 -4.80
C GLY A 34 14.10 13.03 -3.86
N ASN A 35 13.46 12.58 -2.77
CA ASN A 35 12.88 13.45 -1.75
C ASN A 35 13.96 14.30 -1.06
N GLU A 36 15.16 13.75 -0.82
CA GLU A 36 16.30 14.48 -0.26
C GLU A 36 16.90 15.50 -1.24
N ARG A 37 16.85 15.22 -2.55
CA ARG A 37 17.40 16.11 -3.60
C ARG A 37 16.57 17.35 -3.83
N ILE A 38 15.24 17.23 -3.83
CA ILE A 38 14.32 18.34 -4.13
C ILE A 38 13.46 18.61 -2.90
N LYS A 39 13.78 19.70 -2.20
CA LYS A 39 13.01 20.15 -1.05
C LYS A 39 11.62 20.56 -1.49
N TRP A 40 10.65 20.44 -0.58
CA TRP A 40 9.24 20.75 -0.85
C TRP A 40 9.04 22.14 -1.48
N MET A 41 9.73 23.16 -0.97
CA MET A 41 9.62 24.55 -1.46
C MET A 41 10.14 24.75 -2.89
N ASP A 42 10.99 23.85 -3.36
CA ASP A 42 11.59 23.90 -4.70
C ASP A 42 10.79 23.07 -5.72
N ARG A 43 9.67 22.46 -5.31
CA ARG A 43 8.82 21.64 -6.18
C ARG A 43 7.86 22.51 -6.96
N GLU A 44 7.61 22.12 -8.21
CA GLU A 44 6.62 22.80 -9.04
C GLU A 44 5.20 22.60 -8.46
N PRO A 45 4.39 23.67 -8.32
CA PRO A 45 3.09 23.63 -7.67
C PRO A 45 1.97 23.16 -8.61
N TYR A 46 2.21 22.12 -9.41
CA TYR A 46 1.18 21.48 -10.24
C TYR A 46 0.77 20.12 -9.67
N ALA A 47 -0.50 19.77 -9.83
CA ALA A 47 -0.98 18.43 -9.52
C ALA A 47 -0.56 17.46 -10.63
N TYR A 48 -0.04 16.30 -10.24
CA TYR A 48 0.42 15.26 -11.16
C TYR A 48 -0.25 13.92 -10.84
N TRP A 49 -0.62 13.17 -11.88
CA TRP A 49 -1.11 11.81 -11.74
C TRP A 49 -0.47 10.90 -12.79
N LYS A 50 0.39 9.99 -12.33
CA LYS A 50 0.90 8.87 -13.14
C LYS A 50 1.44 7.78 -12.22
N GLY A 51 1.11 6.54 -12.54
CA GLY A 51 1.64 5.37 -11.81
C GLY A 51 0.78 4.94 -10.63
N SER A 52 1.34 4.06 -9.80
CA SER A 52 0.65 3.46 -8.65
C SER A 52 0.60 4.41 -7.46
N SER A 53 -0.53 4.39 -6.74
CA SER A 53 -0.73 5.16 -5.50
C SER A 53 0.37 4.91 -4.47
N PHE A 54 0.95 3.71 -4.45
CA PHE A 54 2.08 3.37 -3.59
C PHE A 54 3.29 4.30 -3.81
N TYR A 55 3.68 4.53 -5.07
CA TYR A 55 4.81 5.42 -5.39
C TYR A 55 4.47 6.89 -5.21
N ILE A 56 3.21 7.28 -5.47
CA ILE A 56 2.74 8.66 -5.24
C ILE A 56 2.83 9.02 -3.75
N LEU A 57 2.37 8.12 -2.88
CA LEU A 57 2.44 8.30 -1.42
C LEU A 57 3.88 8.29 -0.89
N ALA A 58 4.80 7.59 -1.55
CA ALA A 58 6.21 7.53 -1.16
C ALA A 58 6.97 8.84 -1.44
N CYS A 59 6.45 9.71 -2.30
CA CYS A 59 7.01 11.04 -2.51
C CYS A 59 6.64 11.91 -1.30
N ASP A 60 7.54 12.79 -0.84
CA ASP A 60 7.23 13.80 0.22
C ASP A 60 6.26 14.89 -0.30
N SER A 61 5.40 14.55 -1.27
CA SER A 61 4.45 15.42 -1.92
C SER A 61 3.06 15.25 -1.34
N ALA A 62 2.31 16.36 -1.20
CA ALA A 62 0.93 16.31 -0.72
C ALA A 62 0.10 15.37 -1.62
N THR A 63 -0.37 14.26 -1.06
CA THR A 63 -1.17 13.28 -1.80
C THR A 63 -2.65 13.63 -1.72
N LEU A 64 -3.28 13.80 -2.88
CA LEU A 64 -4.72 14.01 -3.01
C LEU A 64 -5.39 12.67 -3.32
N LEU A 65 -6.29 12.20 -2.45
CA LEU A 65 -6.99 10.92 -2.65
C LEU A 65 -8.47 11.17 -2.86
N VAL A 66 -8.94 10.91 -4.08
CA VAL A 66 -10.37 10.88 -4.39
C VAL A 66 -10.99 9.71 -3.64
N LYS A 67 -12.13 9.96 -2.97
CA LYS A 67 -12.87 8.96 -2.18
C LYS A 67 -12.82 7.57 -2.86
N PRO A 68 -12.05 6.61 -2.32
CA PRO A 68 -11.84 5.34 -2.98
C PRO A 68 -13.13 4.50 -2.93
N LYS A 69 -13.48 3.89 -4.05
CA LYS A 69 -14.50 2.82 -4.11
C LYS A 69 -13.87 1.43 -3.93
N CYS A 70 -12.61 1.29 -4.32
CA CYS A 70 -11.81 0.09 -4.17
C CYS A 70 -10.69 0.34 -3.16
N TYR A 71 -10.46 -0.62 -2.26
CA TYR A 71 -9.42 -0.57 -1.25
C TYR A 71 -8.37 -1.62 -1.55
N ASP A 72 -7.11 -1.20 -1.51
CA ASP A 72 -5.97 -2.10 -1.43
C ASP A 72 -5.75 -2.51 0.04
N PHE A 73 -4.90 -3.49 0.30
CA PHE A 73 -4.65 -3.99 1.66
C PHE A 73 -4.13 -2.89 2.61
N PHE A 74 -3.32 -1.97 2.10
CA PHE A 74 -2.74 -0.89 2.90
C PHE A 74 -3.58 0.40 2.90
N THR A 75 -4.46 0.62 1.91
CA THR A 75 -5.19 1.90 1.82
C THR A 75 -6.20 2.07 2.95
N ARG A 76 -6.62 0.98 3.60
CA ARG A 76 -7.45 1.01 4.81
C ARG A 76 -6.71 1.55 6.05
N GLY A 77 -5.38 1.50 6.05
CA GLY A 77 -4.54 2.08 7.09
C GLY A 77 -4.34 3.59 6.94
N LEU A 78 -4.66 4.17 5.77
CA LEU A 78 -4.47 5.59 5.52
C LEU A 78 -5.48 6.44 6.31
N GLN A 79 -4.99 7.50 6.94
CA GLN A 79 -5.79 8.41 7.75
C GLN A 79 -6.01 9.73 6.99
N PRO A 80 -7.28 10.18 6.81
CA PRO A 80 -7.57 11.44 6.14
C PRO A 80 -6.97 12.62 6.90
N VAL A 81 -6.44 13.62 6.17
CA VAL A 81 -5.79 14.83 6.69
C VAL A 81 -4.46 14.55 7.42
N HIS A 82 -4.05 13.29 7.53
CA HIS A 82 -2.75 12.89 8.05
C HIS A 82 -1.87 12.32 6.92
N HIS A 83 -2.32 11.26 6.24
CA HIS A 83 -1.59 10.63 5.13
C HIS A 83 -2.03 11.15 3.75
N TYR A 84 -3.20 11.78 3.64
CA TYR A 84 -3.68 12.31 2.37
C TYR A 84 -4.73 13.40 2.57
N TRP A 85 -4.91 14.25 1.57
CA TRP A 85 -6.02 15.19 1.50
C TRP A 85 -7.23 14.55 0.80
N PRO A 86 -8.40 14.45 1.45
CA PRO A 86 -9.57 13.81 0.87
C PRO A 86 -10.21 14.69 -0.21
N ILE A 87 -10.34 14.16 -1.42
CA ILE A 87 -11.01 14.84 -2.54
C ILE A 87 -12.43 14.30 -2.70
N ARG A 88 -13.40 15.21 -2.80
CA ARG A 88 -14.79 14.85 -3.12
C ARG A 88 -14.86 14.22 -4.51
N HIS A 89 -15.75 13.24 -4.64
CA HIS A 89 -16.00 12.64 -5.96
C HIS A 89 -16.67 13.66 -6.90
N GLU A 90 -17.54 14.51 -6.35
CA GLU A 90 -18.17 15.65 -7.01
C GLU A 90 -17.28 16.89 -6.90
N ASN A 91 -17.23 17.73 -7.93
CA ASN A 91 -16.50 19.01 -7.92
C ASN A 91 -14.98 18.92 -7.58
N LYS A 92 -14.29 17.90 -8.10
CA LYS A 92 -12.86 17.62 -7.86
C LYS A 92 -11.94 18.85 -7.97
N CYS A 93 -12.16 19.71 -8.97
CA CYS A 93 -11.32 20.90 -9.20
C CYS A 93 -11.32 21.88 -8.02
N ARG A 94 -12.41 21.94 -7.25
CA ARG A 94 -12.48 22.80 -6.05
C ARG A 94 -11.60 22.28 -4.92
N SER A 95 -11.48 20.97 -4.79
CA SER A 95 -10.72 20.34 -3.70
C SER A 95 -9.20 20.31 -3.94
N ILE A 96 -8.71 20.64 -5.16
CA ILE A 96 -7.28 20.59 -5.51
C ILE A 96 -6.50 21.82 -5.00
N LYS A 97 -7.18 22.89 -4.55
CA LYS A 97 -6.52 24.12 -4.09
C LYS A 97 -5.77 24.01 -2.75
N PHE A 98 -5.97 22.93 -2.00
CA PHE A 98 -5.44 22.79 -0.64
C PHE A 98 -4.36 21.70 -0.61
N ALA A 99 -3.11 22.10 -0.37
CA ALA A 99 -1.98 21.19 -0.24
C ALA A 99 -1.13 21.58 0.98
N ALA A 100 -0.68 20.59 1.75
CA ALA A 100 0.16 20.80 2.93
C ALA A 100 1.36 19.85 2.92
N GLN A 101 2.55 20.40 3.14
CA GLN A 101 3.81 19.64 3.18
C GLN A 101 3.77 18.50 4.20
N ALA A 102 3.23 18.77 5.40
CA ALA A 102 3.17 17.80 6.49
C ALA A 102 2.42 16.52 6.10
N ILE A 103 1.36 16.64 5.29
CA ILE A 103 0.58 15.49 4.80
C ILE A 103 1.44 14.63 3.86
N GLY A 104 2.17 15.26 2.95
CA GLY A 104 3.08 14.55 2.05
C GLY A 104 4.19 13.82 2.81
N LYS A 105 4.75 14.46 3.83
CA LYS A 105 5.78 13.84 4.66
C LYS A 105 5.24 12.63 5.44
N ALA A 106 4.11 12.78 6.13
CA ALA A 106 3.49 11.68 6.86
C ALA A 106 3.08 10.51 5.94
N ALA A 107 2.64 10.79 4.71
CA ALA A 107 2.37 9.77 3.71
C ALA A 107 3.64 8.98 3.33
N SER A 108 4.73 9.69 3.07
CA SER A 108 6.00 9.09 2.69
C SER A 108 6.57 8.22 3.82
N ASP A 109 6.46 8.69 5.07
CA ASP A 109 6.93 7.96 6.24
C ASP A 109 6.10 6.67 6.43
N PHE A 110 4.78 6.74 6.27
CA PHE A 110 3.92 5.54 6.29
C PHE A 110 4.38 4.49 5.26
N ILE A 111 4.68 4.87 4.01
CA ILE A 111 5.13 3.92 2.99
C ILE A 111 6.52 3.35 3.31
N GLN A 112 7.44 4.18 3.81
CA GLN A 112 8.83 3.78 4.07
C GLN A 112 8.97 2.96 5.36
N GLU A 113 8.10 3.20 6.34
CA GLU A 113 8.22 2.65 7.69
C GLU A 113 7.19 1.58 8.00
N GLU A 114 5.92 1.81 7.65
CA GLU A 114 4.80 0.91 7.95
C GLU A 114 4.47 -0.04 6.80
N LEU A 115 4.94 0.24 5.58
CA LEU A 115 4.72 -0.60 4.40
C LEU A 115 6.01 -1.22 3.84
N LYS A 116 6.92 -1.59 4.74
CA LYS A 116 8.14 -2.36 4.39
C LYS A 116 7.78 -3.72 3.83
N MET A 117 8.63 -4.24 2.95
CA MET A 117 8.44 -5.57 2.37
C MET A 117 8.31 -6.67 3.41
N ASP A 118 9.04 -6.58 4.52
CA ASP A 118 8.94 -7.53 5.64
C ASP A 118 7.49 -7.60 6.18
N TYR A 119 6.85 -6.44 6.40
CA TYR A 119 5.46 -6.38 6.85
C TYR A 119 4.46 -6.82 5.78
N VAL A 120 4.74 -6.61 4.50
CA VAL A 120 3.92 -7.14 3.41
C VAL A 120 3.93 -8.66 3.43
N TYR A 121 5.09 -9.27 3.67
CA TYR A 121 5.25 -10.71 3.78
C TYR A 121 4.57 -11.27 5.02
N ASP A 122 4.75 -10.63 6.18
CA ASP A 122 4.05 -11.01 7.40
C ASP A 122 2.53 -10.97 7.20
N TYR A 123 2.02 -9.90 6.56
CA TYR A 123 0.60 -9.79 6.23
C TYR A 123 0.12 -10.95 5.35
N MET A 124 0.86 -11.30 4.29
CA MET A 124 0.50 -12.43 3.42
C MET A 124 0.54 -13.77 4.15
N PHE A 125 1.60 -14.02 4.92
CA PHE A 125 1.76 -15.24 5.70
C PHE A 125 0.58 -15.42 6.63
N HIS A 126 0.23 -14.39 7.41
CA HIS A 126 -0.89 -14.46 8.31
C HIS A 126 -2.23 -14.59 7.59
N LEU A 127 -2.43 -13.87 6.49
CA LEU A 127 -3.67 -13.97 5.70
C LEU A 127 -3.91 -15.40 5.23
N LEU A 128 -2.88 -16.05 4.67
CA LEU A 128 -2.97 -17.43 4.20
C LEU A 128 -3.12 -18.41 5.37
N ASN A 129 -2.40 -18.19 6.46
CA ASN A 129 -2.46 -19.05 7.65
C ASN A 129 -3.83 -19.01 8.33
N GLU A 130 -4.41 -17.83 8.54
CA GLU A 130 -5.77 -17.70 9.10
C GLU A 130 -6.83 -18.25 8.13
N TYR A 131 -6.66 -18.02 6.83
CA TYR A 131 -7.56 -18.58 5.83
C TYR A 131 -7.54 -20.12 5.84
N ALA A 132 -6.35 -20.73 5.96
CA ALA A 132 -6.19 -22.18 5.99
C ALA A 132 -6.97 -22.84 7.15
N LYS A 133 -7.08 -22.18 8.31
CA LYS A 133 -7.85 -22.68 9.46
C LYS A 133 -9.35 -22.81 9.19
N HIS A 134 -9.87 -22.09 8.20
CA HIS A 134 -11.27 -22.13 7.81
C HIS A 134 -11.58 -23.17 6.73
N LEU A 135 -10.57 -23.87 6.20
CA LEU A 135 -10.77 -24.92 5.21
C LEU A 135 -11.54 -26.10 5.84
N ARG A 136 -12.63 -26.50 5.19
CA ARG A 136 -13.48 -27.62 5.63
C ARG A 136 -13.21 -28.92 4.88
N PHE A 137 -12.07 -28.99 4.19
CA PHE A 137 -11.67 -30.14 3.39
C PHE A 137 -10.19 -30.43 3.60
N GLU A 138 -9.81 -31.68 3.39
CA GLU A 138 -8.41 -32.11 3.41
C GLU A 138 -7.74 -31.77 2.06
N PRO A 139 -6.68 -30.95 2.04
CA PRO A 139 -5.97 -30.62 0.81
C PRO A 139 -5.37 -31.88 0.17
N ARG A 140 -5.62 -32.11 -1.13
CA ARG A 140 -5.02 -33.20 -1.90
C ARG A 140 -4.38 -32.64 -3.18
N ILE A 141 -3.25 -33.21 -3.57
CA ILE A 141 -2.56 -32.83 -4.80
C ILE A 141 -3.40 -33.32 -5.99
N PRO A 142 -3.87 -32.44 -6.88
CA PRO A 142 -4.66 -32.86 -8.03
C PRO A 142 -3.79 -33.61 -9.06
N LYS A 143 -4.40 -34.54 -9.80
CA LYS A 143 -3.70 -35.24 -10.90
C LYS A 143 -3.25 -34.22 -11.96
N GLY A 144 -1.99 -34.30 -12.37
CA GLY A 144 -1.39 -33.36 -13.32
C GLY A 144 -0.85 -32.07 -12.71
N ALA A 145 -0.85 -31.93 -11.37
CA ALA A 145 -0.16 -30.82 -10.71
C ALA A 145 1.36 -30.91 -10.94
N THR A 146 1.95 -29.81 -11.40
CA THR A 146 3.41 -29.68 -11.53
C THR A 146 3.99 -29.13 -10.25
N HIS A 147 5.04 -29.77 -9.73
CA HIS A 147 5.78 -29.25 -8.59
C HIS A 147 6.52 -27.96 -8.98
N LEU A 148 6.20 -26.86 -8.31
CA LEU A 148 6.86 -25.57 -8.51
C LEU A 148 7.96 -25.40 -7.45
N CYS A 149 9.22 -25.53 -7.87
CA CYS A 149 10.39 -25.07 -7.12
C CYS A 149 10.81 -23.67 -7.57
N SER A 150 11.46 -22.92 -6.68
CA SER A 150 11.99 -21.59 -7.00
C SER A 150 12.95 -21.58 -8.20
N GLU A 151 13.74 -22.63 -8.32
CA GLU A 151 14.70 -22.92 -9.38
C GLU A 151 13.96 -23.25 -10.69
N SER A 152 12.92 -24.09 -10.60
CA SER A 152 12.12 -24.49 -11.76
C SER A 152 11.33 -23.32 -12.37
N MET A 153 11.02 -22.28 -11.59
CA MET A 153 10.39 -21.06 -12.09
C MET A 153 11.39 -20.13 -12.80
N ALA A 154 12.66 -20.13 -12.41
CA ALA A 154 13.71 -19.31 -13.04
C ALA A 154 14.30 -19.95 -14.32
N CYS A 155 14.29 -21.28 -14.41
CA CYS A 155 14.87 -22.04 -15.53
C CYS A 155 14.32 -21.70 -16.94
N PRO A 156 12.99 -21.56 -17.16
CA PRO A 156 12.43 -21.31 -18.48
C PRO A 156 12.45 -19.82 -18.90
N ALA A 157 12.94 -18.92 -18.06
CA ALA A 157 12.95 -17.48 -18.35
C ALA A 157 14.11 -17.07 -19.28
N ASP A 158 13.88 -16.05 -20.12
CA ASP A 158 14.90 -15.43 -20.97
C ASP A 158 16.09 -14.89 -20.14
N GLU A 159 17.23 -14.59 -20.79
CA GLU A 159 18.49 -14.30 -20.10
C GLU A 159 18.42 -13.18 -19.05
N SER A 160 17.72 -12.06 -19.32
CA SER A 160 17.66 -10.93 -18.38
C SER A 160 16.68 -11.12 -17.21
N PRO A 161 15.46 -11.66 -17.36
CA PRO A 161 14.65 -12.09 -16.21
C PRO A 161 15.31 -13.22 -15.41
N LYS A 162 16.06 -14.12 -16.04
CA LYS A 162 16.68 -15.28 -15.39
C LYS A 162 17.76 -14.90 -14.38
N GLN A 163 18.66 -13.98 -14.72
CA GLN A 163 19.68 -13.47 -13.77
C GLN A 163 19.02 -12.87 -12.54
N SER A 164 18.07 -11.99 -12.81
CA SER A 164 17.22 -11.29 -11.87
C SER A 164 16.45 -12.21 -10.90
N MET A 165 15.84 -13.28 -11.42
CA MET A 165 15.14 -14.30 -10.61
C MET A 165 16.13 -15.11 -9.77
N THR A 166 17.28 -15.49 -10.34
CA THR A 166 18.33 -16.28 -9.66
C THR A 166 18.96 -15.51 -8.50
N GLU A 167 19.27 -14.22 -8.70
CA GLU A 167 19.83 -13.34 -7.65
C GLU A 167 18.91 -13.13 -6.45
N SER A 168 17.62 -13.34 -6.67
CA SER A 168 16.58 -13.06 -5.68
C SER A 168 16.10 -14.34 -4.99
N LEU A 169 16.70 -15.50 -5.29
CA LEU A 169 16.42 -16.75 -4.59
C LEU A 169 16.78 -16.63 -3.10
N VAL A 170 15.84 -17.06 -2.25
CA VAL A 170 16.06 -17.15 -0.81
C VAL A 170 17.05 -18.29 -0.55
N LYS A 171 18.24 -17.94 -0.05
CA LYS A 171 19.36 -18.88 0.12
C LYS A 171 19.23 -19.75 1.37
N SER A 172 18.48 -19.29 2.36
CA SER A 172 18.28 -19.99 3.62
C SER A 172 16.94 -19.59 4.25
N PRO A 173 16.34 -20.46 5.09
CA PRO A 173 15.19 -20.09 5.91
C PRO A 173 15.49 -18.85 6.75
N SER A 174 14.46 -18.08 7.08
CA SER A 174 14.59 -16.98 8.03
C SER A 174 15.07 -17.52 9.39
N THR A 175 16.00 -16.80 10.02
CA THR A 175 16.46 -17.08 11.38
C THR A 175 15.61 -16.43 12.45
N THR A 176 14.63 -15.60 12.06
CA THR A 176 13.69 -14.94 12.96
C THR A 176 12.33 -15.61 12.87
N ASP A 177 11.70 -15.81 14.02
CA ASP A 177 10.32 -16.32 14.07
C ASP A 177 9.35 -15.33 13.40
N PRO A 178 8.24 -15.83 12.81
CA PRO A 178 7.20 -14.97 12.27
C PRO A 178 6.67 -14.01 13.33
N CYS A 179 6.29 -12.80 12.91
CA CYS A 179 5.71 -11.84 13.84
C CYS A 179 4.42 -12.37 14.48
N THR A 180 4.07 -11.87 15.67
CA THR A 180 2.77 -12.19 16.28
C THR A 180 1.77 -11.11 15.88
N MET A 181 0.67 -11.51 15.23
CA MET A 181 -0.37 -10.56 14.85
C MET A 181 -1.01 -9.95 16.10
N PRO A 182 -1.17 -8.61 16.16
CA PRO A 182 -1.93 -7.98 17.23
C PRO A 182 -3.39 -8.48 17.22
N PRO A 183 -4.06 -8.49 18.38
CA PRO A 183 -5.46 -8.88 18.44
C PRO A 183 -6.33 -7.96 17.56
N PRO A 184 -7.47 -8.46 17.05
CA PRO A 184 -8.42 -7.63 16.31
C PRO A 184 -8.84 -6.40 17.12
N TYR A 185 -9.15 -5.32 16.42
CA TYR A 185 -9.69 -4.12 17.08
C TYR A 185 -10.98 -4.45 17.84
N GLU A 186 -11.05 -4.00 19.09
CA GLU A 186 -12.29 -3.95 19.84
C GLU A 186 -13.35 -3.15 19.05
N PRO A 187 -14.63 -3.60 18.99
CA PRO A 187 -15.66 -2.94 18.20
C PRO A 187 -15.79 -1.44 18.48
N GLN A 188 -15.62 -1.04 19.74
CA GLN A 188 -15.68 0.37 20.15
C GLN A 188 -14.47 1.17 19.63
N ALA A 189 -13.26 0.59 19.69
CA ALA A 189 -12.05 1.22 19.20
C ALA A 189 -12.11 1.41 17.67
N PHE A 190 -12.59 0.39 16.96
CA PHE A 190 -12.81 0.46 15.52
C PHE A 190 -13.87 1.51 15.14
N ALA A 191 -15.00 1.54 15.84
CA ALA A 191 -16.04 2.54 15.62
C ALA A 191 -15.53 3.97 15.88
N LYS A 192 -14.69 4.16 16.90
CA LYS A 192 -14.06 5.45 17.19
C LYS A 192 -13.12 5.89 16.07
N LEU A 193 -12.26 4.98 15.59
CA LEU A 193 -11.36 5.23 14.46
C LEU A 193 -12.15 5.62 13.19
N TYR A 194 -13.18 4.84 12.87
CA TYR A 194 -14.03 5.08 11.70
C TYR A 194 -14.74 6.43 11.78
N ARG A 195 -15.34 6.76 12.94
CA ARG A 195 -15.99 8.06 13.18
C ARG A 195 -14.98 9.21 13.05
N ARG A 196 -13.78 9.07 13.61
CA ARG A 196 -12.73 10.08 13.49
C ARG A 196 -12.41 10.36 12.02
N ASN A 197 -12.22 9.30 11.22
CA ASN A 197 -11.92 9.45 9.79
C ASN A 197 -13.05 10.12 9.02
N ILE A 198 -14.32 9.76 9.30
CA ILE A 198 -15.48 10.44 8.70
C ILE A 198 -15.50 11.92 9.09
N ASN A 199 -15.35 12.22 10.38
CA ASN A 199 -15.41 13.60 10.88
C ASN A 199 -14.32 14.46 10.23
N SER A 200 -13.09 13.95 10.09
CA SER A 200 -12.01 14.66 9.39
C SER A 200 -12.37 14.97 7.92
N ILE A 201 -12.98 14.02 7.21
CA ILE A 201 -13.41 14.22 5.82
C ILE A 201 -14.54 15.26 5.76
N THR A 202 -15.54 15.15 6.62
CA THR A 202 -16.65 16.11 6.69
C THR A 202 -16.15 17.52 7.03
N GLN A 203 -15.18 17.64 7.92
CA GLN A 203 -14.58 18.92 8.29
C GLN A 203 -13.86 19.57 7.10
N VAL A 204 -13.09 18.80 6.32
CA VAL A 204 -12.48 19.31 5.07
C VAL A 204 -13.54 19.83 4.11
N GLN A 205 -14.64 19.08 3.93
CA GLN A 205 -15.74 19.50 3.05
C GLN A 205 -16.37 20.82 3.51
N LEU A 206 -16.61 20.99 4.81
CA LEU A 206 -17.12 22.24 5.38
C LEU A 206 -16.16 23.42 5.15
N TRP A 207 -14.84 23.19 5.26
CA TRP A 207 -13.83 24.20 4.97
C TRP A 207 -13.82 24.60 3.49
N GLU A 208 -13.90 23.64 2.58
CA GLU A 208 -14.01 23.89 1.15
C GLU A 208 -15.26 24.69 0.81
N ASP A 209 -16.44 24.26 1.30
CA ASP A 209 -17.71 24.93 1.05
C ASP A 209 -17.68 26.38 1.61
N LYS A 210 -17.12 26.58 2.80
CA LYS A 210 -16.96 27.91 3.41
C LYS A 210 -15.99 28.81 2.62
N PHE A 211 -14.91 28.26 2.08
CA PHE A 211 -13.97 29.01 1.25
C PHE A 211 -14.63 29.48 -0.04
N TYR A 212 -15.35 28.61 -0.74
CA TYR A 212 -16.00 28.94 -2.01
C TYR A 212 -17.29 29.76 -1.86
N ASN A 213 -17.98 29.70 -0.73
CA ASN A 213 -19.12 30.59 -0.46
C ASN A 213 -18.70 32.02 -0.11
N ARG A 214 -17.41 32.27 0.13
CA ARG A 214 -16.84 33.60 0.43
C ARG A 214 -16.19 34.27 -0.78
N VAL A 215 -15.98 33.53 -1.88
CA VAL A 215 -15.38 33.98 -3.15
C VAL A 215 -16.51 34.18 -4.15
#